data_AF-A0A5N9H7X4-F1
#
_entry.id   AF-A0A5N9H7X4-F1
#
_cell.length_a   1.000
_cell.length_b   1.000
_cell.length_c   1.000
_cell.angle_alpha   90.00
_cell.angle_beta   90.00
_cell.angle_gamma   90.00
#
_symmetry.space_group_name_H-M   'P 1'
#
loop_
_entity.id
_entity.type
_entity.pdbx_description
1 polymer ?
#
loop_
_entity_poly.entity_id
_entity_poly.type
_entity_poly.pdbx_seq_one_letter_code
_entity_poly.pdbx_strand_id
1 'polypeptide(L)'
;MDTSNVKAFIFDVFGTVVDWRTSITLQCERFGETKGIERDWASFADEWRGKYRPYMDKVSNGELPWTNLDALHRMGLEDTLREFDISGLSESEKQTINLFWHNLKPWVDSVPGLYRLKGKYIISTMSNGNVA
;
A
#
# COMPACT_ATOMS: atom_id res chain seq x y z
N MET A 1 23.45 10.81 18.45
CA MET A 1 22.14 11.37 18.84
C MET A 1 21.79 10.77 20.19
N ASP A 2 21.49 11.57 21.21
CA ASP A 2 21.10 11.08 22.52
C ASP A 2 19.63 10.63 22.48
N THR A 3 19.37 9.36 22.82
CA THR A 3 18.02 8.78 22.81
C THR A 3 17.46 8.56 24.23
N SER A 4 18.18 9.00 25.26
CA SER A 4 17.83 8.78 26.67
C SER A 4 16.44 9.33 27.06
N ASN A 5 15.98 10.38 26.39
CA ASN A 5 14.69 11.02 26.63
C ASN A 5 13.58 10.62 25.64
N VAL A 6 13.84 9.70 24.70
CA VAL A 6 12.82 9.24 23.74
C VAL A 6 11.71 8.49 24.48
N LYS A 7 10.46 8.87 24.19
CA LYS A 7 9.25 8.25 24.80
C LYS A 7 8.44 7.42 23.81
N ALA A 8 8.52 7.74 22.53
CA ALA A 8 7.77 7.06 21.48
C ALA A 8 8.62 6.88 20.22
N PHE A 9 8.41 5.76 19.54
CA PHE A 9 8.85 5.54 18.17
C PHE A 9 7.62 5.47 17.27
N ILE A 10 7.54 6.37 16.30
CA ILE A 10 6.46 6.37 15.32
C ILE A 10 7.02 5.95 13.97
N PHE A 11 6.28 5.11 13.26
CA PHE A 11 6.77 4.44 12.06
C PHE A 11 5.94 4.84 10.85
N ASP A 12 6.64 5.28 9.80
CA ASP A 12 6.14 5.03 8.44
C ASP A 12 5.92 3.51 8.27
N VAL A 13 4.97 3.12 7.42
CA VAL A 13 4.54 1.71 7.31
C VAL A 13 4.91 1.12 5.94
N PHE A 14 4.45 1.73 4.85
CA PHE A 14 4.61 1.17 3.51
C PHE A 14 6.06 1.30 3.04
N GLY A 15 6.80 0.19 3.04
CA GLY A 15 8.21 0.13 2.68
C GLY A 15 9.13 0.13 3.90
N THR A 16 8.78 0.85 4.96
CA THR A 16 9.54 0.85 6.22
C THR A 16 9.27 -0.40 7.07
N VAL A 17 8.01 -0.80 7.23
CA VAL A 17 7.60 -1.94 8.06
C VAL A 17 7.16 -3.14 7.21
N VAL A 18 6.53 -2.87 6.06
CA VAL A 18 5.99 -3.90 5.18
C VAL A 18 6.58 -3.85 3.78
N ASP A 19 6.82 -5.03 3.21
CA ASP A 19 7.20 -5.24 1.81
C ASP A 19 5.96 -5.16 0.92
N TRP A 20 5.61 -3.93 0.55
CA TRP A 20 4.44 -3.70 -0.30
C TRP A 20 4.65 -4.27 -1.70
N ARG A 21 5.84 -4.12 -2.29
CA ARG A 21 6.09 -4.45 -3.70
C ARG A 21 5.92 -5.94 -3.96
N THR A 22 6.58 -6.77 -3.17
CA THR A 22 6.46 -8.23 -3.29
C THR A 22 5.05 -8.70 -2.95
N SER A 23 4.43 -8.13 -1.91
CA SER A 23 3.10 -8.54 -1.48
C SER A 23 2.01 -8.21 -2.51
N ILE A 24 2.07 -7.04 -3.16
CA ILE A 24 1.13 -6.67 -4.23
C ILE A 24 1.38 -7.54 -5.46
N THR A 25 2.64 -7.70 -5.88
CA THR A 25 3.02 -8.54 -7.04
C THR A 25 2.45 -9.95 -6.89
N LEU A 26 2.73 -10.64 -5.77
CA LEU A 26 2.28 -12.01 -5.54
C LEU A 26 0.75 -12.14 -5.46
N GLN A 27 0.05 -11.14 -4.92
CA GLN A 27 -1.41 -11.16 -4.86
C GLN A 27 -2.02 -10.94 -6.24
N CYS A 28 -1.45 -10.05 -7.04
CA CYS A 28 -1.83 -9.81 -8.43
C CYS A 28 -1.54 -11.03 -9.33
N GLU A 29 -0.40 -11.69 -9.17
CA GLU A 29 -0.08 -12.95 -9.87
C GLU A 29 -1.13 -14.02 -9.60
N ARG A 30 -1.44 -14.29 -8.33
CA ARG A 30 -2.47 -15.26 -7.94
C ARG A 30 -3.83 -14.89 -8.51
N PHE A 31 -4.20 -13.61 -8.46
CA PHE A 31 -5.44 -13.15 -9.05
C PHE A 31 -5.46 -13.40 -10.57
N GLY A 32 -4.38 -13.06 -11.26
CA GLY A 32 -4.19 -13.28 -12.69
C GLY A 32 -4.33 -14.76 -13.06
N GLU A 33 -3.69 -15.67 -12.33
CA GLU A 33 -3.84 -17.12 -12.50
C GLU A 33 -5.30 -17.57 -12.41
N THR A 34 -6.05 -17.08 -11.40
CA THR A 34 -7.47 -17.44 -11.26
C THR A 34 -8.37 -16.91 -12.38
N LYS A 35 -7.92 -15.88 -13.10
CA LYS A 35 -8.67 -15.23 -14.18
C LYS A 35 -8.16 -15.55 -15.58
N GLY A 36 -7.05 -16.27 -15.69
CA GLY A 36 -6.35 -16.46 -16.97
C GLY A 36 -5.81 -15.16 -17.55
N ILE A 37 -5.41 -14.20 -16.70
CA ILE A 37 -4.84 -12.92 -17.10
C ILE A 37 -3.32 -13.00 -16.92
N GLU A 38 -2.61 -13.01 -18.05
CA GLU A 38 -1.15 -12.97 -18.08
C GLU A 38 -0.66 -11.53 -18.31
N ARG A 39 0.02 -10.96 -17.32
CA ARG A 39 0.62 -9.61 -17.37
C ARG A 39 1.90 -9.61 -16.55
N ASP A 40 2.76 -8.60 -16.78
CA ASP A 40 3.87 -8.31 -15.89
C ASP A 40 3.36 -7.67 -14.60
N TRP A 41 3.08 -8.50 -13.61
CA TRP A 41 2.50 -8.07 -12.34
C TRP A 41 3.48 -7.28 -11.45
N ALA A 42 4.79 -7.42 -11.67
CA ALA A 42 5.78 -6.62 -10.97
C ALA A 42 5.77 -5.18 -11.49
N SER A 43 5.75 -5.00 -12.81
CA SER A 43 5.58 -3.69 -13.44
C SER A 43 4.21 -3.08 -13.10
N PHE A 44 3.15 -3.89 -13.05
CA PHE A 44 1.82 -3.43 -12.60
C PHE A 44 1.85 -2.87 -11.18
N ALA A 45 2.51 -3.57 -10.24
CA ALA A 45 2.64 -3.12 -8.86
C ALA A 45 3.42 -1.80 -8.75
N ASP A 46 4.50 -1.65 -9.54
CA ASP A 46 5.30 -0.43 -9.58
C ASP A 46 4.52 0.75 -10.16
N GLU A 47 3.80 0.56 -11.28
CA GLU A 47 2.97 1.61 -11.89
C GLU A 47 1.81 2.01 -10.98
N TRP A 48 1.14 1.06 -10.36
CA TRP A 48 0.06 1.35 -9.42
C TRP A 48 0.56 2.15 -8.21
N ARG A 49 1.71 1.77 -7.64
CA ARG A 49 2.36 2.55 -6.59
C ARG A 49 2.76 3.94 -7.12
N GLY A 50 3.20 4.03 -8.37
CA GLY A 50 3.54 5.28 -9.04
C GLY A 50 2.38 6.27 -9.09
N LYS A 51 1.13 5.81 -9.20
CA LYS A 51 -0.06 6.69 -9.21
C LYS A 51 -0.34 7.34 -7.85
N TYR A 52 0.17 6.79 -6.75
CA TYR A 52 -0.07 7.32 -5.40
C TYR A 52 0.33 8.80 -5.26
N ARG A 53 1.54 9.15 -5.69
CA ARG A 53 2.08 10.50 -5.50
C ARG A 53 1.30 11.55 -6.30
N PRO A 54 1.05 11.37 -7.62
CA PRO A 54 0.22 12.28 -8.40
C PRO A 54 -1.17 12.53 -7.79
N TYR A 55 -1.84 11.49 -7.29
CA TYR A 55 -3.17 11.66 -6.68
C TYR A 55 -3.11 12.35 -5.32
N MET A 56 -2.10 12.08 -4.50
CA MET A 56 -1.86 12.82 -3.26
C MET A 56 -1.55 14.30 -3.50
N ASP A 57 -0.80 14.62 -4.55
CA ASP A 57 -0.45 16.00 -4.89
C ASP A 57 -1.71 16.78 -5.29
N LYS A 58 -2.67 16.16 -6.01
CA LYS A 58 -3.97 16.78 -6.31
C LYS A 58 -4.77 17.13 -5.05
N VAL A 59 -4.79 16.25 -4.05
CA VAL A 59 -5.44 16.54 -2.76
C VAL A 59 -4.70 17.68 -2.04
N SER A 60 -3.37 17.63 -2.03
CA SER A 60 -2.53 18.62 -1.34
C SER A 60 -2.62 20.02 -1.96
N ASN A 61 -2.83 20.10 -3.28
CA ASN A 61 -2.99 21.34 -4.02
C ASN A 61 -4.45 21.85 -4.05
N GLY A 62 -5.39 21.10 -3.46
CA GLY A 62 -6.82 21.46 -3.45
C GLY A 62 -7.55 21.21 -4.77
N GLU A 63 -6.95 20.48 -5.71
CA GLU A 63 -7.60 20.03 -6.95
C GLU A 63 -8.61 18.91 -6.69
N LEU A 64 -8.37 18.11 -5.64
CA LEU A 64 -9.32 17.14 -5.09
C LEU A 64 -9.64 17.50 -3.63
N PRO A 65 -10.88 17.26 -3.16
CA PRO A 65 -11.19 17.34 -1.74
C PRO A 65 -10.36 16.30 -0.95
N TRP A 66 -10.35 16.45 0.37
CA TRP A 66 -9.75 15.42 1.24
C TRP A 66 -10.32 14.04 0.87
N THR A 67 -9.41 13.13 0.55
CA THR A 67 -9.72 11.80 0.03
C THR A 67 -8.82 10.80 0.74
N ASN A 68 -9.39 9.72 1.26
CA ASN A 68 -8.62 8.71 2.01
C ASN A 68 -7.75 7.86 1.07
N LEU A 69 -6.77 7.16 1.65
CA LEU A 69 -5.79 6.41 0.86
C LEU A 69 -6.44 5.30 0.02
N ASP A 70 -7.45 4.61 0.56
CA ASP A 70 -8.17 3.56 -0.17
C ASP A 70 -8.83 4.06 -1.45
N ALA A 71 -9.44 5.26 -1.41
CA ALA A 71 -10.03 5.88 -2.58
C ALA A 71 -8.95 6.32 -3.59
N LEU A 72 -7.81 6.85 -3.12
CA LEU A 72 -6.70 7.20 -4.01
C LEU A 72 -6.08 5.96 -4.67
N HIS A 73 -5.91 4.86 -3.93
CA HIS A 73 -5.51 3.56 -4.49
C HIS A 73 -6.52 3.07 -5.52
N ARG A 74 -7.83 3.24 -5.28
CA ARG A 74 -8.88 2.83 -6.22
C ARG A 74 -8.82 3.62 -7.52
N MET A 75 -8.55 4.92 -7.46
CA MET A 75 -8.35 5.77 -8.63
C MET A 75 -7.10 5.34 -9.41
N GLY A 76 -5.97 5.15 -8.70
CA GLY A 76 -4.74 4.63 -9.30
C GLY A 76 -4.92 3.24 -9.92
N LEU A 77 -5.78 2.40 -9.33
CA LEU A 77 -6.07 1.07 -9.85
C LEU A 77 -6.80 1.16 -11.20
N GLU A 78 -7.80 2.03 -11.34
CA GLU A 78 -8.49 2.22 -12.63
C GLU A 78 -7.52 2.66 -13.73
N ASP A 79 -6.61 3.58 -13.42
CA ASP A 79 -5.62 4.05 -14.38
C ASP A 79 -4.66 2.93 -14.78
N THR A 80 -4.16 2.18 -13.79
CA THR A 80 -3.20 1.08 -14.03
C THR A 80 -3.85 -0.08 -14.79
N LEU A 81 -5.10 -0.44 -14.47
CA LEU A 81 -5.84 -1.47 -15.22
C LEU A 81 -5.99 -1.09 -16.70
N ARG A 82 -6.25 0.19 -17.00
CA ARG A 82 -6.34 0.69 -18.38
C ARG A 82 -4.99 0.65 -19.09
N GLU A 83 -3.91 1.07 -18.43
CA GLU A 83 -2.56 1.06 -19.00
C GLU A 83 -2.03 -0.35 -19.33
N PHE A 84 -2.49 -1.36 -18.58
CA PHE A 84 -2.11 -2.76 -18.79
C PHE A 84 -3.12 -3.55 -19.62
N ASP A 85 -4.10 -2.88 -20.25
CA ASP A 85 -5.17 -3.52 -21.04
C ASP A 85 -5.87 -4.67 -20.28
N ILE A 86 -6.17 -4.44 -19.00
CA ILE A 86 -6.93 -5.36 -18.15
C ILE A 86 -8.38 -4.87 -18.10
N SER A 87 -9.29 -5.67 -18.64
CA SER A 87 -10.71 -5.34 -18.72
C SER A 87 -11.59 -6.52 -18.32
N GLY A 88 -12.91 -6.32 -18.25
CA GLY A 88 -13.86 -7.38 -17.90
C GLY A 88 -13.92 -7.73 -16.41
N LEU A 89 -13.21 -7.00 -15.54
CA LEU A 89 -13.33 -7.16 -14.09
C LEU A 89 -14.62 -6.53 -13.57
N SER A 90 -15.35 -7.28 -12.77
CA SER A 90 -16.48 -6.80 -11.96
C SER A 90 -16.02 -5.83 -10.87
N GLU A 91 -16.93 -5.00 -10.37
CA GLU A 91 -16.61 -4.05 -9.31
C GLU A 91 -16.17 -4.73 -8.00
N SER A 92 -16.70 -5.91 -7.69
CA SER A 92 -16.27 -6.69 -6.51
C SER A 92 -14.84 -7.20 -6.64
N GLU A 93 -14.40 -7.55 -7.85
CA GLU A 93 -13.00 -7.95 -8.10
C GLU A 93 -12.07 -6.76 -7.97
N LYS A 94 -12.43 -5.61 -8.54
CA LYS A 94 -11.65 -4.38 -8.38
C LYS A 94 -11.55 -3.94 -6.93
N GLN A 95 -12.64 -4.05 -6.16
CA GLN A 95 -12.62 -3.80 -4.72
C GLN A 95 -11.67 -4.78 -4.00
N THR A 96 -11.73 -6.06 -4.35
CA THR A 96 -10.84 -7.09 -3.79
C THR A 96 -9.37 -6.76 -4.06
N ILE A 97 -9.03 -6.40 -5.30
CA ILE A 97 -7.67 -6.01 -5.68
C ILE A 97 -7.24 -4.77 -4.89
N ASN A 98 -8.10 -3.75 -4.78
CA ASN A 98 -7.80 -2.53 -4.02
C ASN A 98 -7.44 -2.82 -2.55
N LEU A 99 -8.03 -3.86 -1.96
CA LEU A 99 -7.75 -4.29 -0.60
C LEU A 99 -6.43 -5.08 -0.45
N PHE A 100 -5.71 -5.39 -1.52
CA PHE A 100 -4.38 -6.03 -1.41
C PHE A 100 -3.39 -5.17 -0.60
N TRP A 101 -3.54 -3.84 -0.63
CA TRP A 101 -2.77 -2.91 0.21
C TRP A 101 -2.99 -3.09 1.72
N HIS A 102 -4.04 -3.80 2.14
CA HIS A 102 -4.33 -4.13 3.54
C HIS A 102 -3.69 -5.44 3.99
N ASN A 103 -3.17 -6.25 3.05
CA ASN A 103 -2.57 -7.55 3.33
C ASN A 103 -1.13 -7.60 2.82
N LEU A 104 -0.25 -6.89 3.51
CA LEU A 104 1.16 -6.80 3.17
C LEU A 104 2.02 -7.56 4.17
N LYS A 105 3.02 -8.30 3.67
CA LYS A 105 3.97 -9.02 4.52
C LYS A 105 4.95 -8.05 5.17
N PRO A 106 5.20 -8.15 6.48
CA PRO A 106 6.24 -7.38 7.13
C PRO A 106 7.62 -7.85 6.69
N TRP A 107 8.63 -6.96 6.78
CA TRP A 107 10.02 -7.40 6.72
C TRP A 107 10.34 -8.35 7.89
N VAL A 108 11.29 -9.26 7.69
CA VAL A 108 11.62 -10.32 8.66
C VAL A 108 12.01 -9.80 10.04
N ASP A 109 12.60 -8.61 10.09
CA ASP A 109 13.05 -7.93 11.31
C ASP A 109 11.99 -7.01 11.93
N SER A 110 10.98 -6.59 11.16
CA SER A 110 10.00 -5.59 11.58
C SER A 110 9.20 -6.05 12.79
N VAL A 111 8.57 -7.24 12.74
CA VAL A 111 7.77 -7.75 13.86
C VAL A 111 8.63 -7.96 15.12
N PRO A 112 9.75 -8.72 15.08
CA PRO A 112 10.60 -8.89 16.25
C PRO A 112 11.16 -7.56 16.80
N GLY A 113 11.52 -6.62 15.92
CA GLY A 113 12.02 -5.29 16.29
C GLY A 113 10.98 -4.46 17.02
N LEU A 114 9.77 -4.38 16.46
CA LEU A 114 8.65 -3.67 17.07
C LEU A 114 8.26 -4.26 18.43
N TYR A 115 8.27 -5.59 18.58
CA TYR A 115 8.02 -6.23 19.88
C TYR A 115 9.06 -5.84 20.93
N ARG A 116 10.35 -5.78 20.57
CA ARG A 116 11.41 -5.34 21.49
C ARG A 116 11.23 -3.88 21.90
N LEU A 117 10.90 -3.00 20.95
CA LEU A 117 10.66 -1.58 21.23
C LEU A 117 9.42 -1.35 22.09
N LYS A 118 8.33 -2.07 21.81
CA LYS A 118 7.08 -2.02 22.57
C LYS A 118 7.26 -2.36 24.05
N GLY A 119 8.25 -3.17 24.40
CA GLY A 119 8.58 -3.48 25.80
C GLY A 119 9.07 -2.29 26.62
N LYS A 120 9.49 -1.18 25.98
CA LYS A 120 10.08 -0.01 26.66
C LYS A 120 9.50 1.34 26.22
N TYR A 121 8.95 1.40 25.01
CA TYR A 121 8.52 2.65 24.38
C TYR A 121 7.10 2.52 23.83
N ILE A 122 6.41 3.64 23.73
CA ILE A 122 5.20 3.73 22.92
C ILE A 122 5.61 3.49 21.46
N ILE A 123 4.86 2.66 20.75
CA ILE A 123 4.97 2.55 19.30
C ILE A 123 3.64 2.94 18.66
N SER A 124 3.70 3.69 17.56
CA SER A 124 2.54 4.06 16.76
C SER A 124 2.89 4.08 15.29
N THR A 125 1.89 3.97 14.43
CA THR A 125 2.05 4.31 13.03
C THR A 125 2.00 5.83 12.85
N MET A 126 2.78 6.34 11.92
CA MET A 126 2.66 7.67 11.31
C MET A 126 2.71 7.44 9.81
N SER A 127 1.57 7.05 9.26
CA SER A 127 1.41 6.61 7.87
C SER A 127 0.27 7.39 7.22
N ASN A 128 0.34 7.53 5.90
CA ASN A 128 -0.75 8.09 5.10
C ASN A 128 -1.94 7.12 4.95
N GLY A 129 -1.78 5.86 5.38
CA GLY A 129 -2.87 4.88 5.41
C GLY A 129 -4.00 5.32 6.34
N ASN A 130 -5.24 5.19 5.87
CA ASN A 130 -6.42 5.50 6.68
C ASN A 130 -6.70 4.41 7.73
N VAL A 131 -7.33 4.84 8.82
CA VAL A 131 -7.94 3.95 9.83
C VAL A 131 -9.39 3.70 9.40
N ALA A 132 -9.87 2.47 9.60
CA ALA A 132 -11.27 2.08 9.35
C ALA A 132 -12.23 2.64 10.40
#